data_AF-A0A0L0WBK3-F1
#
_entry.id   AF-A0A0L0WBK3-F1
#
_cell.length_a   1.000
_cell.length_b   1.000
_cell.length_c   1.000
_cell.angle_alpha   90.00
_cell.angle_beta   90.00
_cell.angle_gamma   90.00
#
_symmetry.space_group_name_H-M   'P 1'
#
loop_
_entity.id
_entity.type
_entity.pdbx_description
1 polymer ?
#
loop_
_entity_poly.entity_id
_entity_poly.type
_entity_poly.pdbx_seq_one_letter_code
_entity_poly.pdbx_strand_id
1 'polypeptide(L)'
;MNEVEILLNYFKKFRVECHFRLDMVGGPMKDFPMHIYEAAYKQAKEDIIKEYNLSNEMSDNIDKVNNYFIKTLKETDHYGKADDLTVKLIESKEIFNI
;
A
#
# COMPACT_ATOMS: atom_id res chain seq x y z
N MET A 1 7.77 5.87 -17.64
CA MET A 1 7.75 5.49 -16.23
C MET A 1 7.81 3.98 -16.17
N ASN A 2 8.70 3.41 -15.35
CA ASN A 2 8.85 1.96 -15.21
C ASN A 2 7.92 1.39 -14.13
N GLU A 3 7.79 0.07 -14.05
CA GLU A 3 6.89 -0.61 -13.10
C GLU A 3 7.21 -0.30 -11.64
N VAL A 4 8.50 -0.22 -11.29
CA VAL A 4 8.95 0.13 -9.92
C VAL A 4 8.49 1.54 -9.56
N GLU A 5 8.64 2.51 -10.47
CA GLU A 5 8.17 3.89 -10.26
C GLU A 5 6.64 3.94 -10.08
N ILE A 6 5.88 3.16 -10.84
CA ILE A 6 4.42 3.05 -10.70
C ILE A 6 4.05 2.51 -9.31
N LEU A 7 4.70 1.42 -8.87
CA LEU A 7 4.43 0.79 -7.57
C LEU A 7 4.82 1.70 -6.40
N LEU A 8 5.93 2.43 -6.50
CA LEU A 8 6.32 3.43 -5.49
C LEU A 8 5.34 4.60 -5.45
N ASN A 9 4.87 5.08 -6.61
CA ASN A 9 3.84 6.13 -6.67
C ASN A 9 2.51 5.67 -6.09
N TYR A 10 2.10 4.43 -6.37
CA TYR A 10 0.97 3.79 -5.71
C TYR A 10 1.15 3.79 -4.20
N PHE A 11 2.28 3.29 -3.71
CA PHE A 11 2.51 3.16 -2.28
C PHE A 11 2.55 4.52 -1.58
N LYS A 12 3.08 5.55 -2.25
CA LYS A 12 3.00 6.94 -1.78
C LYS A 12 1.56 7.44 -1.64
N LYS A 13 0.71 7.22 -2.64
CA LYS A 13 -0.71 7.60 -2.55
C LYS A 13 -1.43 6.82 -1.45
N PHE A 14 -1.17 5.52 -1.35
CA PHE A 14 -1.69 4.68 -0.28
C PHE A 14 -1.35 5.26 1.11
N ARG A 15 -0.10 5.68 1.36
CA ARG A 15 0.30 6.34 2.62
C ARG A 15 -0.50 7.60 2.90
N VAL A 16 -0.68 8.46 1.89
CA VAL A 16 -1.47 9.69 2.04
C VAL A 16 -2.92 9.36 2.42
N GLU A 17 -3.52 8.40 1.72
CA GLU A 17 -4.89 7.94 2.02
C GLU A 17 -5.02 7.33 3.42
N CYS A 18 -3.99 6.63 3.90
CA CYS A 18 -3.93 6.12 5.27
C CYS A 18 -3.88 7.26 6.28
N HIS A 19 -2.97 8.22 6.12
CA HIS A 19 -2.85 9.37 7.01
C HIS A 19 -4.14 10.18 7.08
N PHE A 20 -4.71 10.52 5.92
CA PHE A 20 -5.97 11.26 5.86
C PHE A 20 -7.10 10.57 6.65
N ARG A 21 -7.21 9.24 6.55
CA ARG A 21 -8.23 8.48 7.29
C ARG A 21 -7.91 8.33 8.77
N LEU A 22 -6.65 8.10 9.14
CA LEU A 22 -6.22 7.99 10.53
C LEU A 22 -6.46 9.31 11.29
N ASP A 23 -6.21 10.44 10.64
CA ASP A 23 -6.47 11.77 11.20
C ASP A 23 -7.97 12.04 11.45
N MET A 24 -8.85 11.31 10.75
CA MET A 24 -10.31 11.40 10.92
C MET A 24 -10.86 10.43 11.97
N VAL A 25 -10.04 9.55 12.57
CA VAL A 25 -10.50 8.64 13.62
C VAL A 25 -10.35 9.30 14.99
N GLY A 26 -11.47 9.39 15.70
CA GLY A 26 -11.51 9.95 17.04
C GLY A 26 -10.93 9.00 18.10
N GLY A 27 -9.98 9.50 18.87
CA GLY A 27 -9.51 8.87 20.10
C GLY A 27 -8.39 7.83 19.93
N PRO A 28 -7.82 7.35 21.04
CA PRO A 28 -6.74 6.37 21.02
C PRO A 28 -7.26 5.02 20.50
N MET A 29 -6.65 4.50 19.44
CA MET A 29 -6.94 3.16 18.94
C MET A 29 -6.15 2.11 19.69
N LYS A 30 -6.87 1.06 20.10
CA LYS A 30 -6.28 -0.09 20.82
C LYS A 30 -5.72 -1.14 19.85
N ASP A 31 -6.32 -1.25 18.67
CA ASP A 31 -5.96 -2.18 17.61
C ASP A 31 -5.70 -1.43 16.30
N PHE A 32 -4.88 -2.00 15.40
CA PHE A 32 -4.68 -1.44 14.07
C PHE A 32 -6.00 -1.41 13.28
N PRO A 33 -6.44 -0.24 12.78
CA PRO A 33 -7.71 -0.12 12.07
C PRO A 33 -7.62 -0.68 10.65
N MET A 34 -7.71 -2.01 10.51
CA MET A 34 -7.58 -2.71 9.23
C MET A 34 -8.47 -2.13 8.12
N HIS A 35 -9.71 -1.76 8.47
CA HIS A 35 -10.67 -1.14 7.56
C HIS A 35 -10.18 0.18 6.94
N ILE A 36 -9.34 0.95 7.64
CA ILE A 36 -8.73 2.17 7.11
C ILE A 36 -7.74 1.82 6.00
N TYR A 37 -6.87 0.85 6.24
CA TYR A 37 -5.88 0.42 5.25
C TYR A 37 -6.55 -0.20 4.03
N GLU A 38 -7.61 -0.97 4.21
CA GLU A 38 -8.41 -1.51 3.09
C GLU A 38 -9.07 -0.42 2.25
N ALA A 39 -9.64 0.61 2.90
CA ALA A 39 -10.25 1.75 2.20
C ALA A 39 -9.21 2.61 1.49
N ALA A 40 -8.04 2.83 2.12
CA ALA A 40 -6.93 3.55 1.53
C ALA A 40 -6.36 2.83 0.31
N TYR A 41 -6.23 1.50 0.37
CA TYR A 41 -5.81 0.66 -0.74
C TYR A 41 -6.75 0.81 -1.94
N LYS A 42 -8.07 0.68 -1.72
CA LYS A 42 -9.06 0.80 -2.81
C LYS A 42 -8.94 2.14 -3.53
N GLN A 43 -8.90 3.24 -2.77
CA GLN A 43 -8.78 4.57 -3.36
C GLN A 43 -7.46 4.75 -4.13
N ALA A 44 -6.33 4.41 -3.50
CA ALA A 44 -5.02 4.58 -4.12
C ALA A 44 -4.85 3.70 -5.38
N LYS A 45 -5.38 2.47 -5.37
CA LYS A 45 -5.37 1.58 -6.54
C LYS A 45 -6.20 2.17 -7.68
N GLU A 46 -7.43 2.61 -7.40
CA GLU A 46 -8.29 3.22 -8.42
C GLU A 46 -7.65 4.46 -9.06
N ASP A 47 -7.05 5.33 -8.25
CA ASP A 47 -6.40 6.54 -8.75
C ASP A 47 -5.22 6.23 -9.65
N ILE A 48 -4.37 5.27 -9.27
CA ILE A 48 -3.20 4.85 -10.04
C ILE A 48 -3.57 4.16 -11.35
N ILE A 49 -4.59 3.30 -11.32
CA ILE A 49 -5.10 2.65 -12.54
C ILE A 49 -5.61 3.70 -13.53
N LYS A 50 -6.37 4.69 -13.05
CA LYS A 50 -6.89 5.79 -13.88
C LYS A 50 -5.78 6.71 -14.39
N GLU A 51 -4.83 7.08 -13.52
CA GLU A 51 -3.75 8.03 -13.84
C GLU A 51 -2.80 7.48 -14.91
N TYR A 52 -2.47 6.19 -14.85
CA TYR A 52 -1.49 5.58 -15.76
C TYR A 52 -2.08 4.62 -16.79
N ASN A 53 -3.42 4.48 -16.83
CA ASN A 53 -4.12 3.55 -17.72
C ASN A 53 -3.52 2.13 -17.66
N LEU A 54 -3.42 1.59 -16.44
CA LEU A 54 -2.68 0.35 -16.17
C LEU A 54 -3.38 -0.89 -16.74
N SER A 55 -2.57 -1.89 -17.09
CA SER A 55 -3.03 -3.23 -17.44
C SER A 55 -3.50 -4.00 -16.19
N ASN A 56 -4.21 -5.12 -16.42
CA ASN A 56 -4.60 -6.04 -15.36
C ASN A 56 -3.38 -6.59 -14.60
N GLU A 57 -2.29 -6.91 -15.30
CA GLU A 57 -1.05 -7.40 -14.69
C GLU A 57 -0.43 -6.39 -13.71
N MET A 58 -0.40 -5.11 -14.06
CA MET A 58 0.08 -4.07 -13.15
C MET A 58 -0.87 -3.83 -11.98
N SER A 59 -2.18 -3.98 -12.20
CA SER A 59 -3.17 -4.00 -11.12
C SER A 59 -2.93 -5.15 -10.14
N ASP A 60 -2.58 -6.35 -10.63
CA ASP A 60 -2.27 -7.50 -9.77
C ASP A 60 -0.99 -7.26 -8.96
N ASN A 61 0.02 -6.60 -9.53
CA ASN A 61 1.23 -6.21 -8.79
C ASN A 61 0.93 -5.20 -7.67
N ILE A 62 -0.02 -4.28 -7.86
CA ILE A 62 -0.51 -3.41 -6.78
C ILE A 62 -1.13 -4.24 -5.64
N ASP A 63 -1.90 -5.27 -5.98
CA ASP A 63 -2.54 -6.14 -4.98
C ASP A 63 -1.51 -6.92 -4.19
N LYS A 64 -0.45 -7.42 -4.85
CA LYS A 64 0.69 -8.06 -4.17
C LYS A 64 1.36 -7.10 -3.18
N VAL A 65 1.58 -5.84 -3.57
CA VAL A 65 2.20 -4.83 -2.68
C VAL A 65 1.33 -4.63 -1.44
N ASN A 66 0.02 -4.43 -1.61
CA ASN A 66 -0.89 -4.25 -0.48
C ASN A 66 -0.94 -5.49 0.41
N ASN A 67 -1.06 -6.69 -0.17
CA ASN A 67 -1.10 -7.94 0.58
C ASN A 67 0.16 -8.15 1.41
N TYR A 68 1.33 -7.83 0.86
CA TYR A 68 2.59 -7.87 1.57
C TYR A 68 2.59 -6.87 2.74
N PHE A 69 2.24 -5.61 2.49
CA PHE A 69 2.17 -4.59 3.53
C PHE A 69 1.26 -5.01 4.70
N ILE A 70 0.05 -5.47 4.40
CA ILE A 70 -0.94 -5.89 5.40
C ILE A 70 -0.44 -7.11 6.19
N LYS A 71 0.16 -8.09 5.52
CA LYS A 71 0.75 -9.25 6.16
C LYS A 71 1.86 -8.82 7.12
N THR A 72 2.81 -8.00 6.66
CA THR A 72 3.91 -7.52 7.49
C THR A 72 3.42 -6.65 8.64
N LEU A 73 2.40 -5.82 8.43
CA LEU A 73 1.79 -5.01 9.48
C LEU A 73 1.24 -5.90 10.60
N LYS A 74 0.51 -6.96 10.26
CA LYS A 74 -0.04 -7.92 11.24
C LYS A 74 1.05 -8.73 11.95
N GLU A 75 2.10 -9.12 11.24
CA GLU A 75 3.20 -9.93 11.80
C GLU A 75 4.13 -9.11 12.70
N THR A 76 4.31 -7.82 12.39
CA THR A 76 5.26 -6.95 13.11
C THR A 76 4.61 -6.04 14.13
N ASP A 77 3.29 -5.85 14.05
CA ASP A 77 2.54 -4.90 14.86
C ASP A 77 3.12 -3.47 14.79
N HIS A 78 3.75 -3.12 13.66
CA HIS A 78 4.53 -1.89 13.54
C HIS A 78 4.46 -1.28 12.14
N TYR A 79 3.68 -0.20 11.99
CA TYR A 79 3.45 0.49 10.71
C TYR A 79 4.76 0.84 9.97
N GLY A 80 5.69 1.53 10.64
CA GLY A 80 6.95 1.96 10.00
C GLY A 80 7.82 0.79 9.50
N LYS A 81 7.71 -0.39 10.13
CA LYS A 81 8.48 -1.57 9.72
C LYS A 81 7.83 -2.23 8.50
N ALA A 82 6.51 -2.33 8.49
CA ALA A 82 5.76 -2.77 7.31
C ALA A 82 6.00 -1.85 6.11
N ASP A 83 6.03 -0.55 6.37
CA ASP A 83 6.32 0.48 5.38
C ASP A 83 7.72 0.33 4.75
N ASP A 84 8.77 0.30 5.58
CA ASP A 84 10.16 0.15 5.14
C ASP A 84 10.39 -1.15 4.35
N LEU A 85 9.81 -2.26 4.83
CA LEU A 85 9.94 -3.56 4.17
C LEU A 85 9.21 -3.59 2.82
N THR A 86 8.06 -2.91 2.73
CA THR A 86 7.30 -2.84 1.48
C THR A 86 8.03 -2.02 0.42
N VAL A 87 8.64 -0.88 0.80
CA VAL A 87 9.48 -0.10 -0.12
C VAL A 87 10.66 -0.93 -0.61
N LYS A 88 11.37 -1.59 0.31
CA LYS A 88 12.52 -2.45 -0.06
C LYS A 88 12.13 -3.54 -1.03
N LEU A 89 10.98 -4.18 -0.83
CA LEU A 89 10.45 -5.22 -1.73
C LEU A 89 10.16 -4.68 -3.14
N ILE A 90 9.63 -3.45 -3.24
CA ILE A 90 9.38 -2.80 -4.53
C ILE A 90 10.70 -2.43 -5.22
N GLU A 91 11.63 -1.80 -4.48
CA GLU A 91 12.93 -1.37 -4.99
C GLU A 91 13.81 -2.56 -5.43
N SER A 92 13.77 -3.67 -4.68
CA SER A 92 14.50 -4.90 -5.00
C SER A 92 13.89 -5.70 -6.15
N LYS A 93 12.68 -5.33 -6.61
CA LYS A 93 11.89 -6.06 -7.63
C LYS A 93 11.50 -7.47 -7.20
N GLU A 94 11.65 -7.81 -5.92
CA GLU A 94 11.23 -9.12 -5.40
C GLU A 94 9.71 -9.30 -5.44
N ILE A 95 8.95 -8.20 -5.47
CA ILE A 95 7.49 -8.20 -5.60
C ILE A 95 6.97 -8.99 -6.82
N PHE A 96 7.76 -9.06 -7.90
CA PHE A 96 7.36 -9.77 -9.12
C PHE A 96 7.50 -11.30 -9.02
N ASN A 97 8.14 -11.80 -7.96
CA ASN A 97 8.42 -13.22 -7.74
C ASN A 97 7.55 -13.86 -6.64
N ILE A 98 6.65 -13.09 -6.01
CA ILE A 98 5.76 -13.57 -4.94
C ILE A 98 4.32 -13.75 -5.38
#